data_AF-A0A1I2E7K8-F1
#
_entry.id   AF-A0A1I2E7K8-F1
#
_cell.length_a   1.000
_cell.length_b   1.000
_cell.length_c   1.000
_cell.angle_alpha   90.00
_cell.angle_beta   90.00
_cell.angle_gamma   90.00
#
_symmetry.space_group_name_H-M   'P 1'
#
loop_
_entity.id
_entity.type
_entity.pdbx_description
1 polymer ?
#
loop_
_entity_poly.entity_id
_entity_poly.type
_entity_poly.pdbx_seq_one_letter_code
_entity_poly.pdbx_strand_id
1 'polypeptide(L)'
;MYLSRNLKYLRKKAGLSQDFIAQKFGYKSFTTIQKWETGISEPSFSTVNELCILYGVNLEDIIYKDLSSENIIEKEKNNTITKNEEMLLNKYGKLNDLGQKEAIKRVSELTEIDKYTRVNITTMAAHNDDNSEEQQELMMKDFEEMDKW
;
A
#
# COMPACT_ATOMS: atom_id res chain seq x y z
N MET A 1 1.21 -24.78 -2.93
CA MET A 1 2.11 -24.41 -1.82
C MET A 1 2.72 -23.05 -2.15
N TYR A 2 2.79 -22.13 -1.19
CA TYR A 2 3.23 -20.74 -1.42
C TYR A 2 4.70 -20.49 -1.10
N LEU A 3 5.42 -21.54 -0.66
CA LEU A 3 6.78 -21.47 -0.14
C LEU A 3 7.76 -20.66 -1.00
N SER A 4 7.94 -21.01 -2.27
CA SER A 4 8.90 -20.33 -3.15
C SER A 4 8.62 -18.83 -3.30
N ARG A 5 7.34 -18.47 -3.50
CA ARG A 5 6.89 -17.07 -3.60
C ARG A 5 7.06 -16.34 -2.27
N ASN A 6 6.70 -16.97 -1.16
CA ASN A 6 6.81 -16.40 0.18
C ASN A 6 8.27 -16.16 0.58
N LEU A 7 9.19 -17.08 0.26
CA LEU A 7 10.63 -16.88 0.48
C LEU A 7 11.15 -15.64 -0.24
N LYS A 8 10.81 -15.50 -1.52
CA LYS A 8 11.18 -14.32 -2.32
C LYS A 8 10.60 -13.03 -1.74
N TYR A 9 9.34 -13.08 -1.35
CA TYR A 9 8.64 -11.94 -0.77
C TYR A 9 9.25 -11.52 0.58
N LEU A 10 9.46 -12.46 1.51
CA LEU A 10 10.04 -12.19 2.83
C LEU A 10 11.46 -11.67 2.73
N ARG A 11 12.29 -12.24 1.86
CA ARG A 11 13.64 -11.72 1.59
C ARG A 11 13.60 -10.26 1.14
N LYS A 12 12.71 -9.93 0.19
CA LYS A 12 12.54 -8.54 -0.28
C LYS A 12 11.97 -7.62 0.80
N LYS A 13 11.01 -8.09 1.60
CA LYS A 13 10.43 -7.36 2.76
C LYS A 13 11.52 -7.00 3.77
N ALA A 14 12.47 -7.90 3.99
CA ALA A 14 13.63 -7.68 4.87
C ALA A 14 14.78 -6.87 4.22
N GLY A 15 14.66 -6.48 2.94
CA GLY A 15 15.71 -5.74 2.23
C GLY A 15 17.00 -6.55 1.96
N LEU A 16 16.93 -7.88 2.00
CA LEU A 16 18.10 -8.75 1.90
C LEU A 16 18.38 -9.18 0.44
N SER A 17 19.66 -9.31 0.08
CA SER A 17 20.06 -9.91 -1.20
C SER A 17 20.03 -11.43 -1.14
N GLN A 18 19.93 -12.10 -2.29
CA GLN A 18 20.02 -13.56 -2.34
C GLN A 18 21.43 -14.04 -1.94
N ASP A 19 22.48 -13.29 -2.27
CA ASP A 19 23.86 -13.56 -1.83
C ASP A 19 24.02 -13.50 -0.32
N PHE A 20 23.36 -12.56 0.36
CA PHE A 20 23.40 -12.46 1.82
C PHE A 20 22.79 -13.72 2.46
N ILE A 21 21.65 -14.18 1.97
CA ILE A 21 21.03 -15.42 2.44
C ILE A 21 21.95 -16.62 2.14
N ALA A 22 22.52 -16.70 0.94
CA ALA A 22 23.45 -17.78 0.61
C ALA A 22 24.63 -17.85 1.59
N GLN A 23 25.29 -16.71 1.85
CA GLN A 23 26.40 -16.63 2.78
C GLN A 23 25.98 -17.00 4.21
N LYS A 24 24.83 -16.51 4.68
CA LYS A 24 24.31 -16.80 6.02
C LYS A 24 24.05 -18.29 6.25
N PHE A 25 23.65 -19.01 5.20
CA PHE A 25 23.37 -20.44 5.24
C PHE A 25 24.52 -21.31 4.71
N GLY A 26 25.71 -20.73 4.53
CA GLY A 26 26.93 -21.48 4.16
C GLY A 26 27.02 -21.90 2.69
N TYR A 27 26.21 -21.32 1.79
CA TYR A 27 26.27 -21.58 0.36
C TYR A 27 27.25 -20.64 -0.36
N LYS A 28 28.01 -21.21 -1.30
CA LYS A 28 29.02 -20.49 -2.09
C LYS A 28 28.44 -19.48 -3.09
N SER A 29 27.16 -19.58 -3.43
CA SER A 29 26.51 -18.77 -4.46
C SER A 29 25.01 -18.62 -4.20
N PHE A 30 24.44 -17.49 -4.61
CA PHE A 30 23.00 -17.21 -4.57
C PHE A 30 22.13 -18.18 -5.38
N THR A 31 22.71 -18.98 -6.28
CA THR A 31 21.98 -19.87 -7.20
C THR A 31 21.05 -20.85 -6.48
N THR A 32 21.44 -21.36 -5.30
CA THR A 32 20.57 -22.21 -4.47
C THR A 32 19.32 -21.46 -4.01
N ILE A 33 19.50 -20.22 -3.52
CA ILE A 33 18.42 -19.36 -3.05
C ILE A 33 17.50 -18.96 -4.20
N GLN A 34 18.08 -18.66 -5.36
CA GLN A 34 17.33 -18.38 -6.57
C GLN A 34 16.43 -19.55 -6.97
N LYS A 35 16.95 -20.78 -6.95
CA LYS A 35 16.16 -21.99 -7.26
C LYS A 35 15.03 -22.22 -6.26
N TRP A 36 15.23 -21.91 -4.97
CA TRP A 36 14.17 -21.92 -3.97
C TRP A 36 13.09 -20.87 -4.28
N GLU A 37 13.49 -19.65 -4.61
CA GLU A 37 12.57 -18.54 -4.92
C GLU A 37 11.82 -18.69 -6.25
N THR A 38 12.34 -19.50 -7.17
CA THR A 38 11.66 -19.83 -8.43
C THR A 38 10.88 -21.15 -8.37
N GLY A 39 11.01 -21.91 -7.28
CA GLY A 39 10.38 -23.23 -7.13
C GLY A 39 11.01 -24.34 -7.97
N ILE A 40 12.22 -24.13 -8.52
CA ILE A 40 12.97 -25.16 -9.25
C ILE A 40 13.45 -26.26 -8.30
N SER A 41 13.77 -25.89 -7.05
CA SER A 41 14.12 -26.82 -5.99
C SER A 41 13.55 -26.32 -4.67
N GLU A 42 13.38 -27.21 -3.70
CA GLU A 42 12.90 -26.84 -2.38
C GLU A 42 14.02 -26.91 -1.33
N PRO A 43 14.06 -25.98 -0.36
CA PRO A 43 14.92 -26.09 0.81
C PRO A 43 14.53 -27.29 1.68
N SER A 44 15.48 -27.80 2.46
CA SER A 44 15.17 -28.81 3.49
C SER A 44 14.26 -28.23 4.56
N PHE A 45 13.50 -29.09 5.25
CA PHE A 45 12.64 -28.65 6.36
C PHE A 45 13.41 -27.87 7.44
N SER A 46 14.62 -28.31 7.79
CA SER A 46 15.50 -27.60 8.74
C SER A 46 15.82 -26.19 8.26
N THR A 47 16.16 -26.05 6.98
CA THR A 47 16.46 -24.76 6.36
C THR A 47 15.23 -23.84 6.33
N VAL A 48 14.04 -24.39 6.06
CA VAL A 48 12.80 -23.60 6.13
C VAL A 48 12.57 -23.07 7.55
N ASN A 49 12.81 -23.89 8.57
CA ASN A 49 12.65 -23.47 9.96
C ASN A 49 13.63 -22.33 10.33
N GLU A 50 14.89 -22.42 9.89
CA GLU A 50 15.86 -21.34 10.06
C GLU A 50 15.46 -20.05 9.32
N LEU A 51 14.89 -20.17 8.13
CA LEU A 51 14.34 -19.02 7.37
C LEU A 51 13.13 -18.42 8.09
N CYS A 52 12.28 -19.24 8.71
CA CYS A 52 11.15 -18.78 9.53
C CYS A 52 11.64 -17.95 10.72
N ILE A 53 12.67 -18.43 11.43
CA ILE A 53 13.32 -17.68 12.52
C ILE A 53 13.92 -16.37 12.00
N LEU A 54 14.60 -16.40 10.85
CA LEU A 54 15.20 -15.22 10.24
C LEU A 54 14.17 -14.13 9.91
N TYR A 55 13.01 -14.52 9.40
CA TYR A 55 11.97 -13.59 8.96
C TYR A 55 10.92 -13.30 10.03
N GLY A 56 10.95 -14.00 11.17
CA GLY A 56 9.97 -13.84 12.25
C GLY A 56 8.56 -14.29 11.84
N VAL A 57 8.46 -15.37 11.05
CA VAL A 57 7.19 -15.91 10.54
C VAL A 57 6.99 -17.36 10.96
N ASN A 58 5.74 -17.83 11.00
CA ASN A 58 5.45 -19.23 11.29
C ASN A 58 5.64 -20.10 10.04
N LEU A 59 5.98 -21.36 10.27
CA LEU A 59 6.16 -22.36 9.23
C LEU A 59 4.87 -22.68 8.46
N GLU A 60 3.74 -22.71 9.16
CA GLU A 60 2.45 -22.95 8.51
C GLU A 60 2.09 -21.80 7.56
N ASP A 61 2.37 -20.56 7.99
CA ASP A 61 2.09 -19.36 7.22
C ASP A 61 2.95 -19.31 5.94
N ILE A 62 4.24 -19.64 6.04
CA ILE A 62 5.14 -19.64 4.88
C ILE A 62 4.77 -20.71 3.84
N ILE A 63 4.13 -21.81 4.26
CA ILE A 63 3.79 -22.94 3.39
C ILE A 63 2.40 -22.80 2.78
N TYR A 64 1.40 -22.50 3.61
CA TYR A 64 -0.03 -22.62 3.28
C TYR A 64 -0.74 -21.29 3.02
N LYS A 65 -0.15 -20.15 3.40
CA LYS A 65 -0.75 -18.83 3.18
C LYS A 65 0.01 -18.02 2.13
N ASP A 66 -0.69 -17.13 1.45
CA ASP A 66 -0.06 -16.18 0.52
C ASP A 66 0.34 -14.90 1.25
N LEU A 67 1.55 -14.87 1.81
CA LEU A 67 2.07 -13.74 2.56
C LEU A 67 2.25 -12.47 1.71
N SER A 68 2.29 -12.60 0.38
CA SER A 68 2.35 -11.45 -0.52
C SER A 68 0.99 -10.74 -0.66
N SER A 69 -0.10 -11.46 -0.42
CA SER A 69 -1.47 -10.95 -0.45
C SER A 69 -1.94 -10.34 0.88
N GLU A 70 -1.39 -10.80 2.01
CA GLU A 70 -1.73 -10.30 3.35
C GLU A 70 -1.28 -8.84 3.60
N ASN A 71 -0.40 -8.29 2.77
CA ASN A 71 0.02 -6.88 2.81
C ASN A 71 -1.09 -5.88 2.46
N ILE A 72 -2.22 -6.33 1.92
CA ILE A 72 -3.39 -5.45 1.75
C ILE A 72 -4.03 -5.19 3.13
N ILE A 73 -3.92 -6.14 4.07
CA ILE A 73 -4.55 -6.05 5.41
C ILE A 73 -3.52 -5.59 6.46
N GLU A 74 -2.23 -5.94 6.34
CA GLU A 74 -1.18 -5.49 7.28
C GLU A 74 -0.74 -4.04 7.07
N LYS A 75 -0.93 -3.45 5.87
CA LYS A 75 -0.69 -2.01 5.66
C LYS A 75 -1.59 -1.13 6.54
N GLU A 76 -2.73 -1.63 7.00
CA GLU A 76 -3.60 -0.89 7.93
C GLU A 76 -3.13 -0.97 9.38
N LYS A 77 -2.37 -2.02 9.77
CA LYS A 77 -1.90 -2.19 11.17
C LYS A 77 -0.60 -1.46 11.46
N ASN A 78 0.21 -1.16 10.44
CA ASN A 78 1.46 -0.40 10.58
C ASN A 78 1.33 0.99 9.95
N ASN A 79 0.18 1.64 10.12
CA ASN A 79 0.09 3.07 9.91
C ASN A 79 0.98 3.72 10.97
N THR A 80 2.04 4.41 10.56
CA THR A 80 2.73 5.36 11.44
C THR A 80 1.67 6.35 11.90
N ILE A 81 1.10 6.13 13.09
CA ILE A 81 0.14 7.01 13.73
C ILE A 81 0.75 8.42 13.67
N THR A 82 0.10 9.30 12.94
CA THR A 82 0.52 10.69 12.86
C THR A 82 0.48 11.27 14.27
N LYS A 83 1.32 12.28 14.57
CA LYS A 83 1.32 12.93 15.90
C LYS A 83 -0.07 13.40 16.35
N ASN A 84 -0.94 13.75 15.39
CA ASN A 84 -2.32 14.15 15.66
C ASN A 84 -3.20 12.97 16.09
N GLU A 85 -3.05 11.80 15.47
CA GLU A 85 -3.76 10.58 15.84
C GLU A 85 -3.29 10.07 17.21
N GLU A 86 -1.99 10.16 17.52
CA GLU A 86 -1.44 9.82 18.85
C GLU A 86 -2.04 10.74 19.93
N MET A 87 -2.08 12.04 19.65
CA MET A 87 -2.68 13.04 20.55
C MET A 87 -4.17 12.80 20.75
N LEU A 88 -4.90 12.39 19.71
CA LEU A 88 -6.32 12.05 19.79
C LEU A 88 -6.54 10.83 20.68
N LEU A 89 -5.78 9.75 20.49
CA LEU A 89 -5.85 8.52 21.29
C LEU A 89 -5.50 8.78 22.76
N ASN A 90 -4.45 9.55 23.03
CA ASN A 90 -4.06 9.91 24.39
C ASN A 90 -5.15 10.74 25.10
N LYS A 91 -5.77 11.70 24.41
CA LYS A 91 -6.90 12.47 24.97
C LYS A 91 -8.12 11.58 25.21
N TYR A 92 -8.43 10.70 24.26
CA TYR A 92 -9.55 9.78 24.34
C TYR A 92 -9.42 8.82 25.53
N GLY A 93 -8.23 8.27 25.76
CA GLY A 93 -7.96 7.37 26.89
C GLY A 93 -8.10 8.02 28.28
N LYS A 94 -8.15 9.36 28.36
CA LYS A 94 -8.41 10.10 29.62
C LYS A 94 -9.90 10.27 29.92
N LEU A 95 -10.78 9.93 28.98
CA LEU A 95 -12.24 10.05 29.15
C LEU A 95 -12.82 8.78 29.76
N ASN A 96 -13.92 8.92 30.51
CA ASN A 96 -14.73 7.79 30.97
C ASN A 96 -15.69 7.31 29.85
N ASP A 97 -16.46 6.25 30.11
CA ASP A 97 -17.36 5.64 29.13
C ASP A 97 -18.33 6.65 28.48
N LEU A 98 -18.88 7.59 29.25
CA LEU A 98 -19.78 8.60 28.72
C LEU A 98 -19.03 9.57 27.80
N GLY A 99 -17.87 10.06 28.23
CA GLY A 99 -17.04 10.96 27.45
C GLY A 99 -16.50 10.31 26.18
N GLN A 100 -16.14 9.03 26.24
CA GLN A 100 -15.70 8.24 25.09
C GLN A 100 -16.83 8.05 24.06
N LYS A 101 -18.05 7.76 24.50
CA LYS A 101 -19.23 7.69 23.62
C LYS A 101 -19.53 9.02 22.94
N GLU A 102 -19.49 10.12 23.69
CA GLU A 102 -19.73 11.44 23.13
C GLU A 102 -18.62 11.85 22.15
N ALA A 103 -17.35 11.55 22.47
CA ALA A 103 -16.23 11.82 21.57
C ALA A 103 -16.37 11.06 20.24
N ILE A 104 -16.76 9.79 20.26
CA ILE A 104 -17.07 9.02 19.03
C ILE A 104 -18.17 9.71 18.23
N LYS A 105 -19.28 10.07 18.90
CA LYS A 105 -20.41 10.72 18.25
C LYS A 105 -19.99 12.02 17.54
N ARG A 106 -19.25 12.91 18.21
CA ARG A 106 -18.79 14.17 17.60
C ARG A 106 -17.83 13.95 16.44
N VAL A 107 -16.92 12.98 16.56
CA VAL A 107 -16.02 12.62 15.44
C VAL A 107 -16.83 12.11 14.26
N SER A 108 -17.85 11.27 14.48
CA SER A 108 -18.76 10.80 13.43
C SER A 108 -19.49 11.98 12.75
N GLU A 109 -20.06 12.90 13.53
CA GLU A 109 -20.72 14.09 13.00
C GLU A 109 -19.76 14.94 12.14
N LEU A 110 -18.49 15.09 12.54
CA LEU A 110 -17.49 15.81 11.74
C LEU A 110 -17.24 15.15 10.37
N THR A 111 -17.32 13.82 10.28
CA THR A 111 -17.16 13.11 9.01
C THR A 111 -18.33 13.30 8.04
N GLU A 112 -19.47 13.81 8.51
CA GLU A 112 -20.65 14.10 7.69
C GLU A 112 -20.68 15.56 7.18
N ILE A 113 -19.84 16.43 7.71
CA ILE A 113 -19.80 17.84 7.33
C ILE A 113 -18.83 18.03 6.16
N ASP A 114 -19.37 18.36 4.98
CA ASP A 114 -18.61 18.58 3.74
C ASP A 114 -17.38 19.48 3.90
N LYS A 115 -17.50 20.55 4.70
CA LYS A 115 -16.39 21.49 4.98
C LYS A 115 -15.14 20.78 5.53
N TYR A 116 -15.30 19.67 6.24
CA TYR A 116 -14.21 18.93 6.89
C TYR A 116 -13.80 17.66 6.15
N THR A 117 -14.52 17.26 5.09
CA THR A 117 -14.26 16.01 4.35
C THR A 117 -14.02 16.18 2.86
N ARG A 118 -14.59 17.21 2.22
CA ARG A 118 -14.32 17.48 0.81
C ARG A 118 -12.88 17.92 0.63
N VAL A 119 -12.14 17.15 -0.16
CA VAL A 119 -10.84 17.56 -0.68
C VAL A 119 -11.09 18.72 -1.64
N ASN A 120 -10.54 19.90 -1.34
CA ASN A 120 -10.54 21.04 -2.26
C ASN A 120 -9.67 20.67 -3.47
N ILE A 121 -10.28 20.03 -4.46
CA ILE A 121 -9.71 19.92 -5.79
C ILE A 121 -10.03 21.27 -6.44
N THR A 122 -9.06 22.17 -6.50
CA THR A 122 -9.13 23.30 -7.42
C THR A 122 -9.36 22.70 -8.79
N THR A 123 -10.58 22.86 -9.31
CA THR A 123 -10.96 22.40 -10.65
C THR A 123 -10.01 23.06 -11.64
N MET A 124 -8.99 22.33 -12.10
CA MET A 124 -8.41 22.61 -13.40
C MET A 124 -9.57 22.42 -14.37
N ALA A 125 -10.12 23.54 -14.83
CA ALA A 125 -11.11 23.53 -15.87
C ALA A 125 -10.53 22.72 -17.03
N ALA A 126 -11.23 21.67 -17.44
CA ALA A 126 -11.00 21.03 -18.72
C ALA A 126 -11.43 22.02 -19.80
N HIS A 127 -10.60 23.02 -20.07
CA HIS A 127 -10.67 23.79 -21.30
C HIS A 127 -9.52 23.31 -22.18
N ASN A 128 -9.92 22.73 -23.31
CA ASN A 128 -9.10 22.37 -24.47
C ASN A 128 -7.85 23.25 -24.62
N ASP A 129 -6.69 22.69 -24.34
CA ASP A 129 -5.38 23.23 -24.72
C ASP A 129 -5.06 22.94 -26.21
N ASP A 130 -6.09 22.84 -27.07
CA ASP A 130 -5.90 22.77 -28.53
C ASP A 130 -6.43 24.07 -29.16
N ASN A 131 -5.61 25.11 -29.00
CA ASN A 131 -5.80 26.42 -29.62
C ASN A 131 -5.13 26.45 -31.01
N SER A 132 -5.32 25.39 -31.81
CA SER A 132 -4.82 25.38 -33.18
C SER A 132 -5.54 26.45 -34.00
N GLU A 133 -4.83 27.07 -34.94
CA GLU A 133 -5.38 28.10 -35.83
C GLU A 133 -6.64 27.60 -36.55
N GLU A 134 -6.70 26.31 -36.85
CA GLU A 134 -7.84 25.65 -37.51
C GLU A 134 -9.12 25.68 -36.65
N GLN A 135 -9.00 25.49 -35.32
CA GLN A 135 -10.12 25.58 -34.38
C GLN A 135 -10.60 27.03 -34.20
N GLN A 136 -9.68 28.00 -34.22
CA GLN A 136 -10.03 29.43 -34.19
C GLN A 136 -10.77 29.85 -35.46
N GLU A 137 -10.36 29.31 -36.61
CA GLU A 137 -10.98 29.59 -37.91
C GLU A 137 -12.38 28.97 -38.02
N LEU A 138 -12.56 27.74 -37.50
CA LEU A 138 -13.86 27.09 -37.35
C LEU A 138 -14.80 27.89 -36.45
N MET A 139 -14.31 28.37 -35.30
CA MET A 139 -15.09 29.23 -34.40
C MET A 139 -15.51 30.55 -35.06
N MET A 140 -14.62 31.20 -35.83
CA MET A 140 -14.98 32.42 -36.55
C MET A 140 -16.03 32.18 -37.63
N LYS A 141 -15.94 31.06 -38.37
CA LYS A 141 -16.97 30.69 -39.36
C LYS A 141 -18.32 30.45 -38.73
N ASP A 142 -18.38 29.72 -37.61
CA ASP A 142 -19.63 29.45 -36.92
C ASP A 142 -20.28 30.74 -36.40
N PHE A 143 -19.49 31.70 -35.92
CA PHE A 143 -19.99 33.03 -35.52
C PHE A 143 -20.53 33.84 -36.72
N GLU A 144 -19.86 33.81 -37.87
CA GLU A 144 -20.31 34.51 -39.07
C GLU A 144 -21.59 33.89 -39.68
N GLU A 145 -21.83 32.60 -39.46
CA GLU A 145 -23.07 31.93 -39.88
C GLU A 145 -24.24 32.19 -38.92
N MET A 146 -23.97 32.38 -37.62
CA MET A 146 -25.00 32.73 -36.63
C MET A 146 -25.66 34.09 -36.88
N ASP A 147 -24.93 35.07 -37.41
CA ASP A 147 -25.46 36.40 -37.73
C ASP A 147 -26.28 36.44 -39.03
N LYS A 148 -26.45 35.30 -39.73
CA LYS A 148 -27.21 35.20 -40.99
C LYS A 148 -28.61 34.58 -40.83
N TRP A 149 -29.06 34.29 -39.61
CA TRP A 149 -30.42 33.81 -39.30
C TRP A 149 -31.18 34.83 -38.46
#